data_AF-A0A222AJY8-F1
#
_entry.id   AF-A0A222AJY8-F1
#
_cell.length_a   1.000
_cell.length_b   1.000
_cell.length_c   1.000
_cell.angle_alpha   90.00
_cell.angle_beta   90.00
_cell.angle_gamma   90.00
#
_symmetry.space_group_name_H-M   'P 1'
#
loop_
_entity.id
_entity.type
_entity.pdbx_description
1 polymer ?
#
loop_
_entity_poly.entity_id
_entity_poly.type
_entity_poly.pdbx_seq_one_letter_code
_entity_poly.pdbx_strand_id
1 'polypeptide(L)' 'CSVTCDTGVQSRTAFCATAEGASESVEICRLIFPSFATERTCNPGACQGTVVDTFFYQTSPNGA' A
#
# COMPACT_ATOMS: atom_id res chain seq x y z
N CYS A 1 7.41 -2.57 2.61
CA CYS A 1 5.98 -2.27 2.59
C CYS A 1 5.53 -1.95 4.00
N SER A 2 4.57 -1.04 4.16
CA SER A 2 4.00 -0.70 5.47
C SER A 2 3.25 -1.85 6.13
N VAL A 3 2.70 -2.78 5.31
CA VAL A 3 2.01 -3.99 5.75
C VAL A 3 2.56 -5.20 5.02
N THR A 4 2.37 -6.40 5.58
CA THR A 4 2.79 -7.69 5.00
C THR A 4 1.67 -8.36 4.18
N CYS A 5 0.42 -7.97 4.41
CA CYS A 5 -0.77 -8.38 3.68
C CYS A 5 -1.76 -7.20 3.65
N ASP A 6 -2.78 -7.27 2.80
CA ASP A 6 -3.62 -6.14 2.40
C ASP A 6 -2.84 -4.99 1.75
N THR A 7 -3.57 -3.97 1.30
CA THR A 7 -3.00 -2.84 0.55
C THR A 7 -2.07 -2.00 1.42
N GLY A 8 -0.78 -2.08 1.12
CA GLY A 8 0.29 -1.30 1.75
C GLY A 8 0.83 -0.17 0.90
N VAL A 9 1.67 0.66 1.53
CA VAL A 9 2.47 1.69 0.87
C VAL A 9 3.95 1.37 1.07
N GLN A 10 4.74 1.56 0.02
CA GLN A 10 6.19 1.52 0.06
C GLN A 10 6.75 2.85 -0.42
N SER A 11 7.57 3.47 0.43
CA SER A 11 8.28 4.71 0.11
C SER A 11 9.76 4.44 -0.16
N ARG A 12 10.38 5.27 -1.00
CA ARG A 12 11.83 5.32 -1.22
C ARG A 12 12.33 6.75 -1.08
N THR A 13 13.55 6.90 -0.57
CA THR A 13 14.27 8.17 -0.64
C THR A 13 14.78 8.38 -2.06
N ALA A 14 14.64 9.59 -2.56
CA ALA A 14 15.15 10.00 -3.86
C ALA A 14 15.62 11.45 -3.76
N PHE A 15 16.51 11.83 -4.66
CA PHE A 15 17.12 13.15 -4.71
C PHE A 15 16.95 13.71 -6.12
N CYS A 16 16.83 15.03 -6.22
CA CYS A 16 16.71 15.69 -7.51
C CYS A 16 18.09 16.13 -7.97
N ALA A 17 18.60 15.60 -9.08
CA ALA A 17 19.90 15.98 -9.61
C ALA A 17 19.77 16.89 -10.83
N THR A 18 20.46 18.03 -10.79
CA THR A 18 20.63 18.97 -11.90
C THR A 18 22.08 18.95 -12.40
N ALA A 19 22.37 19.70 -13.45
CA ALA A 19 23.74 19.88 -13.92
C ALA A 19 24.66 20.55 -12.86
N GLU A 20 24.07 21.29 -11.91
CA GLU A 20 24.82 21.95 -10.83
C GLU A 20 25.06 21.04 -9.61
N GLY A 21 24.36 19.91 -9.50
CA GLY A 21 24.53 18.96 -8.40
C GLY A 21 23.24 18.25 -7.99
N ALA A 22 23.31 17.46 -6.91
CA ALA A 22 22.15 16.82 -6.31
C ALA A 22 21.54 17.71 -5.21
N SER A 23 20.25 18.01 -5.33
CA SER A 23 19.44 18.61 -4.28
C SER A 23 18.97 17.54 -3.30
N GLU A 24 19.03 17.85 -2.01
CA GLU A 24 18.44 17.02 -0.95
C GLU A 24 16.90 17.02 -1.00
N SER A 25 16.30 18.03 -1.65
CA SER A 25 14.85 18.16 -1.78
C SER A 25 14.33 17.49 -3.05
N VAL A 26 13.25 16.72 -2.89
CA VAL A 26 12.58 16.01 -4.00
C VAL A 26 11.42 16.82 -4.58
N GLU A 27 10.96 17.84 -3.86
CA GLU A 27 9.92 18.79 -4.27
C GLU A 27 10.19 19.40 -5.64
N ILE A 28 11.45 19.79 -5.93
CA ILE A 28 11.81 20.37 -7.23
C ILE A 28 11.52 19.38 -8.36
N CYS A 29 11.88 18.11 -8.18
CA CYS A 29 11.60 17.07 -9.16
C CYS A 29 10.10 16.79 -9.32
N ARG A 30 9.29 16.91 -8.25
CA ARG A 30 7.82 16.80 -8.34
C ARG A 30 7.19 17.93 -9.16
N LEU A 31 7.75 19.14 -9.09
CA LEU A 31 7.26 20.30 -9.86
C LEU A 31 7.56 20.16 -11.36
N ILE A 32 8.74 19.61 -11.71
CA ILE A 32 9.18 19.47 -13.10
C ILE A 32 8.65 18.18 -13.73
N PHE A 33 8.60 17.10 -12.97
CA PHE A 33 8.18 15.77 -13.40
C PHE A 33 6.95 15.35 -12.60
N PRO A 34 5.72 15.64 -13.09
CA PRO A 34 4.48 15.30 -12.39
C PRO A 34 4.31 13.80 -12.15
N SER A 35 4.94 12.98 -13.00
CA SER A 35 4.97 11.51 -12.87
C SER A 35 5.97 10.99 -11.86
N PHE A 36 6.73 11.87 -11.20
CA PHE A 36 7.70 11.48 -10.21
C PHE A 36 7.00 11.02 -8.92
N ALA A 37 7.15 9.73 -8.62
CA ALA A 37 6.64 9.11 -7.41
C ALA A 37 7.77 8.54 -6.55
N THR A 38 7.74 8.89 -5.26
CA THR A 38 8.54 8.29 -4.20
C THR A 38 7.80 7.16 -3.49
N GLU A 39 6.52 7.00 -3.79
CA GLU A 39 5.63 6.06 -3.14
C GLU A 39 4.97 5.16 -4.18
N ARG A 40 4.74 3.90 -3.79
CA ARG A 40 3.95 2.96 -4.57
C ARG A 40 3.12 2.08 -3.65
N THR A 41 1.97 1.66 -4.14
CA THR A 41 1.19 0.59 -3.52
C THR A 41 1.97 -0.72 -3.56
N CYS A 42 1.84 -1.53 -2.50
CA CYS A 42 2.39 -2.87 -2.48
C CYS A 42 1.52 -3.85 -1.70
N ASN A 43 1.77 -5.15 -1.89
CA ASN A 43 1.05 -6.26 -1.26
C ASN A 43 -0.48 -6.26 -1.49
N PRO A 44 -1.01 -6.15 -2.73
CA PRO A 44 -2.46 -6.05 -2.96
C PRO A 44 -3.27 -7.31 -2.59
N GLY A 45 -2.65 -8.36 -2.05
CA GLY A 45 -3.32 -9.59 -1.65
C GLY A 45 -3.92 -9.48 -0.25
N ALA A 46 -5.14 -10.00 -0.09
CA ALA A 46 -5.80 -10.01 1.21
C ALA A 46 -5.00 -10.79 2.26
N CYS A 47 -5.04 -10.33 3.51
CA CYS A 47 -4.56 -11.12 4.63
C CYS A 47 -5.33 -12.46 4.71
N GLN A 48 -4.61 -13.56 4.92
CA GLN A 48 -5.25 -14.82 5.28
C GLN A 48 -5.76 -14.73 6.71
N GLY A 49 -6.94 -14.15 6.87
CA GLY A 49 -7.77 -14.33 8.05
C GLY A 49 -8.58 -15.60 7.88
N THR A 50 -8.82 -16.30 8.99
CA THR A 50 -9.98 -17.19 9.08
C THR A 50 -11.20 -16.31 8.84
N VAL A 51 -11.77 -16.35 7.64
CA VAL A 51 -13.14 -15.89 7.42
C VAL A 51 -13.98 -16.77 8.32
N VAL A 52 -14.34 -16.26 9.51
CA VAL A 52 -15.41 -16.84 10.30
C VAL A 52 -16.64 -16.51 9.48
N ASP A 53 -17.00 -17.43 8.59
CA ASP A 53 -18.17 -17.33 7.77
C ASP A 53 -19.37 -17.33 8.73
N THR A 54 -19.81 -16.13 9.09
CA THR A 54 -20.87 -15.85 10.06
C THR A 54 -22.23 -16.34 9.55
N PHE A 55 -22.28 -16.92 8.36
CA PHE A 55 -23.48 -17.46 7.72
C PHE A 55 -23.81 -18.90 8.12
N PHE A 56 -22.93 -19.64 8.83
CA PHE A 56 -23.22 -21.02 9.25
C PHE A 56 -23.89 -21.17 10.62
N TYR A 57 -24.17 -20.08 11.35
CA TYR A 57 -25.09 -20.12 12.49
C TYR A 57 -26.52 -19.74 12.07
N GLN A 58 -27.02 -20.30 10.96
CA GLN A 58 -28.45 -20.57 10.93
C GLN A 58 -28.69 -21.73 11.89
N THR A 59 -29.13 -21.38 13.10
CA THR A 59 -29.85 -22.29 13.98
C THR A 59 -30.94 -22.98 13.15
N SER A 60 -30.78 -24.28 12.89
CA SER A 60 -31.89 -25.08 12.37
C SER A 60 -32.94 -25.17 13.48
N PRO A 61 -34.16 -24.64 13.31
CA PRO A 61 -35.23 -24.90 14.23
C PRO A 61 -35.77 -26.30 13.94
N ASN A 62 -35.71 -27.16 14.95
CA ASN A 62 -36.41 -28.45 15.10
C ASN A 62 -35.67 -29.71 14.64
N GLY A 63 -35.23 -30.48 15.63
CA GLY A 63 -35.15 -31.94 15.58
C GLY A 63 -35.59 -32.45 16.96
N ALA A 64 -36.91 -32.65 17.09
CA ALA A 64 -37.58 -33.20 18.28
C ALA A 64 -37.20 -34.67 18.53
#